data_AF-A0A4R1NUF0-F1
#
_entry.id   AF-A0A4R1NUF0-F1
#
_cell.length_a   1.000
_cell.length_b   1.000
_cell.length_c   1.000
_cell.angle_alpha   90.00
_cell.angle_beta   90.00
_cell.angle_gamma   90.00
#
_symmetry.space_group_name_H-M   'P 1'
#
loop_
_entity.id
_entity.type
_entity.pdbx_description
1 polymer ?
#
loop_
_entity_poly.entity_id
_entity_poly.type
_entity_poly.pdbx_seq_one_letter_code
_entity_poly.pdbx_strand_id
1 'polypeptide(L)'
;MALLEGFVKALSGSDLTITRACGPEYCLSLDGSNLKVGDKITFGVRPELIQTTNTEGSPFKVRLDVSEHLGADTYCHVRHRTAKR
;
A
#
# COMPACT_ATOMS: atom_id res chain seq x y z
N MET A 1 -6.39 8.96 5.01
CA MET A 1 -6.54 7.52 4.70
C MET A 1 -6.07 7.29 3.27
N ALA A 2 -5.20 6.32 3.02
CA ALA A 2 -4.67 6.06 1.68
C ALA A 2 -5.45 4.93 1.01
N LEU A 3 -5.90 5.14 -0.23
CA LEU A 3 -6.52 4.12 -1.06
C LEU A 3 -5.61 3.84 -2.26
N LEU A 4 -5.30 2.58 -2.48
CA LEU A 4 -4.33 2.15 -3.47
C LEU A 4 -4.97 1.10 -4.39
N GLU A 5 -4.83 1.29 -5.70
CA GLU A 5 -5.29 0.32 -6.68
C GLU A 5 -4.31 -0.84 -6.81
N GLY A 6 -4.83 -2.04 -6.98
CA GLY A 6 -4.03 -3.25 -7.19
C GLY A 6 -4.81 -4.33 -7.92
N PHE A 7 -4.14 -5.46 -8.12
CA PHE A 7 -4.69 -6.66 -8.73
C PHE A 7 -4.40 -7.85 -7.82
N VAL A 8 -5.35 -8.78 -7.76
CA VAL A 8 -5.15 -10.05 -7.06
C VAL A 8 -4.16 -10.90 -7.87
N LYS A 9 -3.04 -11.27 -7.26
CA LYS A 9 -2.03 -12.12 -7.90
C LYS A 9 -2.20 -13.59 -7.52
N ALA A 10 -2.47 -13.86 -6.25
CA ALA A 10 -2.68 -15.22 -5.76
C ALA A 10 -3.66 -15.22 -4.59
N LEU A 11 -4.35 -16.34 -4.45
CA LEU A 11 -5.31 -16.59 -3.38
C LEU A 11 -4.92 -17.91 -2.71
N SER A 12 -4.76 -17.87 -1.40
CA SER A 12 -4.77 -19.00 -0.49
C SER A 12 -6.00 -18.84 0.40
N GLY A 13 -6.59 -19.91 0.92
CA GLY A 13 -7.87 -19.85 1.66
C GLY A 13 -7.92 -18.79 2.77
N SER A 14 -6.78 -18.45 3.38
CA SER A 14 -6.65 -17.42 4.41
C SER A 14 -5.79 -16.21 4.04
N ASP A 15 -5.11 -16.25 2.88
CA ASP A 15 -4.13 -15.24 2.50
C ASP A 15 -4.35 -14.76 1.06
N LEU A 16 -4.29 -13.45 0.89
CA LEU A 16 -4.46 -12.75 -0.36
C LEU A 16 -3.15 -12.07 -0.74
N THR A 17 -2.54 -12.48 -1.84
CA THR A 17 -1.38 -11.79 -2.40
C THR A 17 -1.85 -10.79 -3.46
N ILE A 18 -1.52 -9.53 -3.23
CA ILE A 18 -1.87 -8.43 -4.12
C ILE A 18 -0.61 -7.85 -4.77
N THR A 19 -0.73 -7.53 -6.05
CA THR A 19 0.29 -6.79 -6.80
C THR A 19 -0.26 -5.42 -7.17
N ARG A 20 0.55 -4.40 -6.98
CA ARG A 20 0.19 -3.03 -7.37
C ARG A 20 0.57 -2.77 -8.83
N ALA A 21 -0.09 -1.81 -9.48
CA ALA A 21 0.32 -1.34 -10.80
C ALA A 21 1.76 -0.77 -10.81
N CYS A 22 2.28 -0.36 -9.65
CA CYS A 22 3.66 0.09 -9.45
C CYS A 22 4.04 -0.06 -7.97
N GLY A 23 4.98 -0.93 -7.61
CA GLY A 23 5.43 -1.13 -6.23
C GLY A 23 5.66 -2.61 -5.87
N PRO A 24 5.94 -2.91 -4.59
CA PRO A 24 6.13 -4.27 -4.11
C PRO A 24 4.81 -5.06 -4.03
N GLU A 25 4.93 -6.37 -3.86
CA GLU A 25 3.82 -7.27 -3.60
C GLU A 25 3.53 -7.32 -2.10
N TYR A 26 2.26 -7.45 -1.74
CA TYR A 26 1.83 -7.53 -0.36
C TYR A 26 1.00 -8.79 -0.16
N CYS A 27 1.28 -9.51 0.93
CA CYS A 27 0.43 -10.60 1.41
C CYS A 27 -0.43 -10.06 2.54
N LEU A 28 -1.75 -10.20 2.41
CA LEU A 28 -2.74 -9.79 3.40
C LEU A 28 -3.45 -11.03 3.90
N SER A 29 -3.50 -11.22 5.21
CA SER A 29 -4.33 -12.28 5.81
C SER A 29 -5.79 -11.81 5.83
N LEU A 30 -6.48 -12.05 4.73
CA LEU A 30 -7.88 -11.71 4.50
C LEU A 30 -8.54 -12.87 3.76
N ASP A 31 -9.79 -13.18 4.11
CA ASP A 31 -10.59 -14.12 3.34
C ASP A 31 -10.82 -13.61 1.91
N GLY A 32 -10.16 -14.28 0.97
CA GLY A 32 -10.23 -13.99 -0.46
C GLY A 32 -11.29 -14.82 -1.21
N SER A 33 -12.20 -15.53 -0.52
CA SER A 33 -13.14 -16.48 -1.15
C SER A 33 -14.03 -15.87 -2.24
N ASN A 34 -14.29 -14.56 -2.18
CA ASN A 34 -15.10 -13.83 -3.16
C ASN A 34 -14.26 -13.12 -4.24
N LEU A 35 -12.94 -13.29 -4.24
CA LEU A 35 -12.02 -12.68 -5.20
C LEU A 35 -11.49 -13.73 -6.18
N LYS A 36 -11.03 -13.27 -7.33
CA LYS A 36 -10.36 -14.09 -8.34
C LYS A 36 -9.03 -13.47 -8.70
N VAL A 37 -8.08 -14.32 -9.10
CA VAL A 37 -6.80 -13.87 -9.66
C VAL A 37 -7.08 -12.99 -10.88
N GLY A 38 -6.46 -11.81 -10.91
CA GLY A 38 -6.66 -10.79 -11.93
C GLY A 38 -7.69 -9.73 -11.59
N ASP A 39 -8.49 -9.89 -10.53
CA ASP A 39 -9.50 -8.90 -10.14
C ASP A 39 -8.82 -7.56 -9.79
N LYS A 40 -9.39 -6.47 -10.32
CA LYS A 40 -9.01 -5.12 -9.92
C LYS A 40 -9.61 -4.83 -8.56
N ILE A 41 -8.76 -4.45 -7.61
CA ILE A 41 -9.15 -4.17 -6.23
C ILE A 41 -8.64 -2.79 -5.80
N THR A 42 -9.24 -2.27 -4.74
CA THR A 42 -8.72 -1.11 -4.00
C THR A 42 -8.45 -1.56 -2.57
N PHE A 43 -7.22 -1.38 -2.11
CA PHE A 43 -6.87 -1.64 -0.72
C PHE A 43 -6.63 -0.33 0.02
N GLY A 44 -7.14 -0.27 1.25
CA GLY A 44 -6.98 0.87 2.14
C GLY A 44 -5.84 0.66 3.11
N VAL A 45 -4.97 1.65 3.26
CA VAL A 45 -3.97 1.71 4.32
C VAL A 45 -4.28 2.90 5.22
N ARG A 46 -4.42 2.58 6.50
CA ARG A 46 -4.57 3.55 7.58
C ARG A 46 -3.20 4.20 7.89
N PRO A 47 -3.08 5.53 7.87
CA PRO A 47 -1.81 6.22 8.14
C PRO A 47 -1.16 5.79 9.46
N GLU A 48 -1.97 5.55 10.49
CA GLU A 48 -1.55 5.07 11.81
C GLU A 48 -0.90 3.68 11.80
N LEU A 49 -1.06 2.90 10.72
CA LEU A 49 -0.42 1.60 10.52
C LEU A 49 0.84 1.69 9.63
N ILE A 50 1.23 2.89 9.19
CA ILE A 50 2.44 3.11 8.39
C ILE A 50 3.59 3.42 9.32
N GLN A 51 4.63 2.59 9.26
CA GLN A 51 5.88 2.83 9.98
C GLN A 51 6.94 3.36 9.02
N THR A 52 7.60 4.45 9.40
CA THR A 52 8.77 4.95 8.68
C THR A 52 9.98 4.08 9.04
N THR A 53 10.73 3.69 8.02
CA THR A 53 11.98 2.94 8.19
C THR A 53 13.09 3.61 7.39
N ASN A 54 14.33 3.17 7.59
CA ASN A 54 15.45 3.56 6.75
C ASN A 54 15.26 3.06 5.29
N THR A 55 16.10 3.55 4.38
CA THR A 55 15.97 3.31 2.93
C THR A 55 16.07 1.83 2.53
N GLU A 56 16.68 0.99 3.37
CA GLU A 56 16.87 -0.45 3.14
C GLU A 56 15.76 -1.31 3.78
N GLY A 57 15.01 -0.75 4.74
CA GLY A 57 14.02 -1.50 5.50
C GLY A 57 12.65 -1.64 4.83
N SER A 58 12.43 -1.01 3.67
CA SER A 58 11.20 -1.22 2.90
C SER A 58 11.40 -1.01 1.40
N PRO A 59 10.84 -1.88 0.55
CA PRO A 59 10.80 -1.66 -0.90
C PRO A 59 9.84 -0.53 -1.31
N PHE A 60 8.96 -0.06 -0.41
CA PHE A 60 7.99 0.99 -0.70
C PHE A 60 8.59 2.39 -0.45
N LYS A 61 9.20 2.96 -1.49
CA LYS A 61 9.88 4.26 -1.42
C LYS A 61 8.98 5.41 -1.88
N VAL A 62 8.79 6.40 -1.03
CA VAL A 62 7.98 7.60 -1.30
C VAL A 62 8.78 8.86 -1.04
N ARG A 63 8.31 10.00 -1.56
CA ARG A 63 8.84 11.33 -1.24
C ARG A 63 7.81 12.12 -0.45
N LEU A 64 8.25 12.75 0.63
CA LEU A 64 7.44 13.74 1.33
C LEU A 64 7.18 14.93 0.42
N ASP A 65 5.94 15.39 0.42
CA ASP A 65 5.48 16.52 -0.37
C ASP A 65 5.00 17.66 0.51
N VAL A 66 4.09 17.36 1.43
CA VAL A 66 3.55 18.32 2.41
C VAL A 66 3.59 17.68 3.78
N SER A 67 3.98 18.48 4.78
CA SER A 67 3.86 18.14 6.19
C SER A 67 2.91 19.14 6.85
N GLU A 68 1.86 18.64 7.48
CA GLU A 68 0.88 19.43 8.21
C GLU A 68 1.03 19.14 9.70
N HIS A 69 1.38 20.16 10.49
CA HIS A 69 1.56 20.02 11.92
C HIS A 69 0.30 20.45 12.66
N LEU A 70 -0.32 19.52 13.39
CA LEU A 70 -1.59 19.69 14.11
C LEU A 70 -1.38 19.52 15.62
N GLY A 71 -0.35 20.16 16.17
CA GLY A 71 -0.01 20.11 17.59
C GLY A 71 0.76 18.85 17.96
N ALA A 72 0.08 17.84 18.49
CA ALA A 72 0.75 16.59 18.87
C ALA A 72 1.09 15.71 17.65
N ASP A 73 0.29 15.82 16.58
CA ASP A 73 0.41 14.98 15.40
C ASP A 73 0.95 15.76 14.21
N THR A 74 1.67 15.06 13.33
CA THR A 74 2.11 15.60 12.04
C THR A 74 1.65 14.68 10.92
N TYR A 75 0.81 15.20 10.03
CA TYR A 75 0.36 14.48 8.85
C TYR A 75 1.37 14.68 7.71
N CYS A 76 1.91 13.57 7.23
CA CYS A 76 2.85 13.55 6.12
C CYS A 76 2.15 13.10 4.84
N HIS A 77 1.97 14.03 3.91
CA HIS A 77 1.47 13.75 2.57
C HIS A 77 2.65 13.37 1.67
N VAL A 78 2.61 12.15 1.15
CA VAL A 78 3.72 11.56 0.40
C VAL A 78 3.28 11.20 -1.02
N ARG A 79 4.20 11.31 -1.97
CA ARG A 79 4.00 10.86 -3.35
C ARG A 79 4.93 9.68 -3.65
N HIS A 80 4.37 8.63 -4.24
CA HIS A 80 5.16 7.57 -4.86
C HIS A 80 5.49 7.97 -6.30
N ARG A 81 6.75 7.85 -6.74
CA ARG A 81 7.08 8.04 -8.16
C ARG A 81 6.52 6.84 -8.94
N THR A 82 5.42 7.05 -9.67
CA THR A 82 5.02 6.11 -10.71
C THR A 82 6.07 6.19 -11.81
N ALA A 83 6.69 5.07 -12.19
CA ALA A 83 7.54 5.04 -13.37
C ALA A 83 6.68 5.47 -14.55
N LYS A 84 6.95 6.66 -15.12
CA LYS A 84 6.44 6.99 -16.46
C LYS A 84 7.05 5.96 -17.41
N ARG A 85 6.18 5.17 -18.05
CA ARG A 85 6.51 4.47 -19.29
C ARG A 85 6.92 5.49 -20.34
#